data_AF-A0A2H0KFT6-F1
#
_entry.id   AF-A0A2H0KFT6-F1
#
_cell.length_a   1.000
_cell.length_b   1.000
_cell.length_c   1.000
_cell.angle_alpha   90.00
_cell.angle_beta   90.00
_cell.angle_gamma   90.00
#
_symmetry.space_group_name_H-M   'P 1'
#
loop_
_entity.id
_entity.type
_entity.pdbx_description
1 polymer ?
#
loop_
_entity_poly.entity_id
_entity_poly.type
_entity_poly.pdbx_seq_one_letter_code
_entity_poly.pdbx_strand_id
1 'polypeptide(L)'
;MISWLKTMQSSLDTRLDSATQLMGQIRQDAGRFAELSLSMKNLQDYLKSPKLRGNIGEQVLKDLISQMFPKNSFFLQYQFKSGDKVDAAIKTDAGILPIDSKFPSENFQKMMAAENEEEKGIARKDFVRDVKK
;
A
#
# COMPACT_ATOMS: atom_id res chain seq x y z
N MET A 1 -37.83 48.71 17.36
CA MET A 1 -38.40 47.34 17.41
C MET A 1 -38.39 46.67 16.02
N ILE A 2 -38.97 47.28 14.98
CA ILE A 2 -39.03 46.71 13.61
C ILE A 2 -37.65 46.53 12.95
N SER A 3 -36.71 47.46 13.15
CA SER A 3 -35.35 47.34 12.61
C SER A 3 -34.58 46.14 13.19
N TRP A 4 -34.77 45.83 14.47
CA TRP A 4 -34.07 44.74 15.15
C TRP A 4 -34.56 43.36 14.67
N LEU A 5 -35.86 43.23 14.40
CA LEU A 5 -36.44 42.04 13.75
C LEU A 5 -35.86 41.82 12.35
N LYS A 6 -35.71 42.89 11.55
CA LYS A 6 -35.08 42.79 10.22
C LYS A 6 -33.60 42.37 10.30
N THR A 7 -32.83 42.93 11.23
CA THR A 7 -31.43 42.55 11.43
C THR A 7 -31.30 41.09 11.87
N MET A 8 -32.18 40.64 12.77
CA MET A 8 -32.20 39.25 13.23
C MET A 8 -32.56 38.29 12.09
N GLN A 9 -33.58 38.60 11.30
CA GLN A 9 -33.97 37.79 10.14
C GLN A 9 -32.87 37.73 9.07
N SER A 10 -32.24 38.87 8.74
CA SER A 10 -31.09 38.92 7.82
C SER A 10 -29.88 38.10 8.34
N SER A 11 -29.62 38.12 9.64
CA SER A 11 -28.54 37.32 10.23
C SER A 11 -28.84 35.82 10.22
N LEU A 12 -30.13 35.43 10.28
CA LEU A 12 -30.57 34.05 10.14
C LEU A 12 -30.43 33.58 8.70
N ASP A 13 -30.86 34.38 7.72
CA ASP A 13 -30.74 34.07 6.30
C ASP A 13 -29.27 33.86 5.92
N THR A 14 -28.37 34.76 6.37
CA THR A 14 -26.94 34.65 6.11
C THR A 14 -26.32 33.38 6.72
N ARG A 15 -26.79 32.97 7.91
CA ARG A 15 -26.34 31.73 8.57
C ARG A 15 -26.87 30.49 7.87
N LEU A 16 -28.11 30.51 7.37
CA LEU A 16 -28.71 29.43 6.60
C LEU A 16 -28.03 29.26 5.24
N ASP A 17 -27.68 30.36 4.58
CA ASP A 17 -26.91 30.35 3.34
C ASP A 17 -25.50 29.78 3.55
N SER A 18 -24.82 30.23 4.62
CA SER A 18 -23.51 29.70 5.01
C SER A 18 -23.58 28.20 5.32
N ALA A 19 -24.61 27.75 6.03
CA ALA A 19 -24.83 26.33 6.31
C ALA A 19 -25.11 25.53 5.03
N THR A 20 -25.88 26.07 4.09
CA THR A 20 -26.17 25.44 2.81
C THR A 20 -24.91 25.30 1.96
N GLN A 21 -24.06 26.33 1.93
CA GLN A 21 -22.77 26.29 1.23
C GLN A 21 -21.82 25.25 1.84
N LEU A 22 -21.69 25.21 3.16
CA LEU A 22 -20.89 24.20 3.87
C LEU A 22 -21.40 22.78 3.59
N MET A 23 -22.72 22.57 3.59
CA MET A 23 -23.30 21.26 3.24
C MET A 23 -23.03 20.86 1.78
N GLY A 24 -23.02 21.83 0.86
CA GLY A 24 -22.61 21.60 -0.53
C GLY A 24 -21.16 21.14 -0.65
N GLN A 25 -20.25 21.80 0.07
CA GLN A 25 -18.83 21.43 0.12
C GLN A 25 -18.63 20.03 0.74
N ILE A 26 -19.28 19.74 1.87
CA ILE A 26 -19.22 18.43 2.51
C ILE A 26 -19.72 17.32 1.56
N ARG A 27 -20.80 17.58 0.81
CA ARG A 27 -21.32 16.60 -0.16
C ARG A 27 -20.32 16.36 -1.30
N GLN A 28 -19.66 17.41 -1.78
CA GLN A 28 -18.64 17.30 -2.81
C GLN A 28 -17.42 16.51 -2.31
N ASP A 29 -16.95 16.80 -1.10
CA ASP A 29 -15.81 16.10 -0.50
C ASP A 29 -16.15 14.64 -0.18
N ALA A 30 -17.37 14.36 0.30
CA ALA A 30 -17.86 13.01 0.49
C ALA A 30 -17.91 12.22 -0.83
N GLY A 31 -18.29 12.86 -1.93
CA GLY A 31 -18.26 12.27 -3.28
C GLY A 31 -16.84 11.91 -3.71
N ARG A 32 -15.89 12.84 -3.57
CA ARG A 32 -14.46 12.59 -3.86
C ARG A 32 -13.88 11.48 -2.99
N PHE A 33 -14.26 11.44 -1.72
CA PHE A 33 -13.84 10.39 -0.80
C PHE A 33 -14.41 9.01 -1.18
N ALA A 34 -15.66 8.96 -1.65
CA ALA A 34 -16.27 7.73 -2.14
C ALA A 34 -15.55 7.20 -3.40
N GLU A 35 -15.20 8.08 -4.34
CA GLU A 35 -14.41 7.73 -5.54
C GLU A 35 -13.01 7.22 -5.18
N LEU A 36 -12.34 7.89 -4.23
CA LEU A 36 -11.04 7.44 -3.72
C LEU A 36 -11.15 6.06 -3.07
N SER A 37 -12.17 5.85 -2.23
CA SER A 37 -12.42 4.57 -1.54
C SER A 37 -12.67 3.43 -2.53
N LEU A 38 -13.42 3.68 -3.60
CA LEU A 38 -13.61 2.72 -4.70
C LEU A 38 -12.30 2.41 -5.41
N SER A 39 -11.48 3.43 -5.69
CA SER A 39 -10.18 3.26 -6.33
C SER A 39 -9.21 2.45 -5.45
N MET A 40 -9.21 2.67 -4.13
CA MET A 40 -8.43 1.89 -3.18
C MET A 40 -8.89 0.44 -3.11
N LYS A 41 -10.20 0.19 -3.13
CA LYS A 41 -10.77 -1.17 -3.19
C LYS A 41 -10.35 -1.89 -4.48
N ASN A 42 -10.45 -1.21 -5.62
CA ASN A 42 -10.02 -1.77 -6.90
C ASN A 42 -8.52 -2.10 -6.88
N LEU A 43 -7.67 -1.22 -6.34
CA LEU A 43 -6.24 -1.50 -6.17
C LEU A 43 -6.02 -2.72 -5.27
N GLN A 44 -6.75 -2.82 -4.16
CA GLN A 44 -6.69 -3.99 -3.28
C GLN A 44 -7.09 -5.27 -4.00
N ASP A 45 -8.12 -5.22 -4.85
CA ASP A 45 -8.56 -6.35 -5.67
C ASP A 45 -7.53 -6.72 -6.76
N TYR A 46 -6.89 -5.74 -7.40
CA TYR A 46 -5.78 -5.99 -8.33
C TYR A 46 -4.56 -6.61 -7.63
N LEU A 47 -4.27 -6.20 -6.39
CA LEU A 47 -3.22 -6.78 -5.54
C LEU A 47 -3.56 -8.20 -5.04
N LYS A 48 -4.80 -8.70 -5.23
CA LYS A 48 -5.13 -10.11 -4.99
C LYS A 48 -4.54 -11.04 -6.06
N SER A 49 -4.29 -10.55 -7.27
CA SER A 49 -3.72 -11.35 -8.35
C SER A 49 -2.25 -11.71 -8.09
N PRO A 50 -1.87 -13.00 -8.11
CA PRO A 50 -0.49 -13.43 -7.85
C PRO A 50 0.55 -12.77 -8.76
N LYS A 51 0.24 -12.64 -10.06
CA LYS A 51 1.18 -12.09 -11.06
C LYS A 51 1.43 -10.59 -10.86
N LEU A 52 0.36 -9.80 -10.64
CA LEU A 52 0.49 -8.36 -10.40
C LEU A 52 1.21 -8.09 -9.09
N ARG A 53 0.92 -8.88 -8.05
CA ARG A 53 1.61 -8.78 -6.76
C ARG A 53 3.11 -9.09 -6.88
N GLY A 54 3.47 -10.13 -7.62
CA GLY A 54 4.86 -10.46 -7.92
C GLY A 54 5.57 -9.28 -8.58
N ASN A 55 5.01 -8.75 -9.67
CA ASN A 55 5.57 -7.60 -10.39
C ASN A 55 5.73 -6.35 -9.50
N ILE A 56 4.77 -6.06 -8.63
CA ILE A 56 4.85 -4.91 -7.71
C ILE A 56 5.91 -5.16 -6.64
N GLY A 57 5.98 -6.37 -6.09
CA GLY A 57 7.02 -6.76 -5.13
C GLY A 57 8.42 -6.65 -5.71
N GLU A 58 8.62 -7.12 -6.95
CA GLU A 58 9.88 -6.98 -7.69
C GLU A 58 10.24 -5.51 -7.94
N GLN A 59 9.25 -4.68 -8.33
CA GLN A 59 9.47 -3.26 -8.55
C GLN A 59 9.85 -2.54 -7.25
N VAL A 60 9.18 -2.84 -6.14
CA VAL A 60 9.51 -2.30 -4.81
C VAL A 60 10.90 -2.76 -4.37
N LEU A 61 11.24 -4.04 -4.56
CA LEU A 61 12.58 -4.55 -4.28
C LEU A 61 13.64 -3.79 -5.07
N LYS A 62 13.41 -3.61 -6.39
CA LYS A 62 14.30 -2.87 -7.28
C LYS A 62 14.49 -1.43 -6.79
N ASP A 63 13.42 -0.76 -6.40
CA ASP A 63 13.48 0.62 -5.93
C ASP A 63 14.23 0.71 -4.59
N LEU A 64 14.01 -0.22 -3.66
CA LEU A 64 14.74 -0.31 -2.40
C LEU A 64 16.24 -0.54 -2.61
N ILE A 65 16.61 -1.53 -3.43
CA ILE A 65 18.02 -1.82 -3.72
C ILE A 65 18.68 -0.61 -4.39
N SER A 66 18.00 0.04 -5.33
CA SER A 66 18.51 1.22 -6.04
C SER A 66 18.72 2.44 -5.13
N GLN A 67 17.96 2.54 -4.03
CA GLN A 67 18.11 3.61 -3.04
C GLN A 67 19.22 3.30 -2.03
N MET A 68 19.37 2.02 -1.65
CA MET A 68 20.34 1.61 -0.62
C MET A 68 21.75 1.39 -1.16
N PHE A 69 21.88 1.00 -2.43
CA PHE A 69 23.15 0.57 -3.02
C PHE A 69 23.55 1.41 -4.24
N PRO A 70 24.86 1.68 -4.42
CA PRO A 70 25.38 2.24 -5.67
C PRO A 70 25.04 1.39 -6.90
N LYS A 71 24.77 2.02 -8.04
CA LYS A 71 24.39 1.32 -9.30
C LYS A 71 25.40 0.29 -9.80
N ASN A 72 26.67 0.37 -9.37
CA ASN A 72 27.74 -0.55 -9.75
C ASN A 72 27.92 -1.72 -8.76
N SER A 73 27.20 -1.73 -7.64
CA SER A 73 27.32 -2.76 -6.60
C SER A 73 26.15 -3.74 -6.60
N PHE A 74 25.21 -3.65 -7.56
CA PHE A 74 24.14 -4.62 -7.69
C PHE A 74 23.72 -4.82 -9.15
N PHE A 75 23.08 -5.95 -9.42
CA PHE A 75 22.48 -6.32 -10.69
C PHE A 75 21.04 -6.74 -10.45
N LEU A 76 20.14 -6.38 -11.36
CA LEU A 76 18.75 -6.81 -11.33
C LEU A 76 18.57 -7.94 -12.35
N GLN A 77 17.70 -8.90 -12.05
CA GLN A 77 17.36 -10.02 -12.93
C GLN A 77 18.63 -10.78 -13.39
N TYR A 78 19.56 -11.00 -12.46
CA TYR A 78 20.89 -11.55 -12.74
C TYR A 78 20.82 -13.04 -13.06
N GLN A 79 21.47 -13.45 -14.15
CA GLN A 79 21.57 -14.84 -14.56
C GLN A 79 22.98 -15.37 -14.28
N PHE A 80 23.06 -16.46 -13.51
CA PHE A 80 24.30 -17.18 -13.26
C PHE A 80 24.71 -18.01 -14.47
N LYS A 81 26.00 -18.35 -14.55
CA LYS A 81 26.54 -19.24 -15.58
C LYS A 81 25.91 -20.64 -15.55
N SER A 82 25.37 -21.05 -14.40
CA SER A 82 24.61 -22.31 -14.24
C SER A 82 23.26 -22.28 -14.98
N GLY A 83 22.77 -21.10 -15.38
CA GLY A 83 21.46 -20.90 -15.98
C GLY A 83 20.42 -20.34 -14.99
N ASP A 84 20.68 -20.43 -13.69
CA ASP A 84 19.79 -19.94 -12.64
C ASP A 84 19.66 -18.42 -12.69
N LYS A 85 18.43 -17.92 -12.50
CA LYS A 85 18.12 -16.49 -12.55
C LYS A 85 17.51 -16.05 -11.23
N VAL A 86 17.96 -14.91 -10.72
CA VAL A 86 17.49 -14.32 -9.46
C VAL A 86 17.02 -12.88 -9.66
N ASP A 87 16.12 -12.40 -8.82
CA ASP A 87 15.53 -11.05 -8.93
C ASP A 87 16.56 -9.94 -8.78
N ALA A 88 17.52 -10.13 -7.88
CA ALA A 88 18.65 -9.23 -7.71
C ALA A 88 19.91 -9.98 -7.26
N ALA A 89 21.06 -9.38 -7.53
CA ALA A 89 22.36 -9.89 -7.11
C ALA A 89 23.21 -8.71 -6.62
N ILE A 90 23.60 -8.74 -5.35
CA ILE A 90 24.44 -7.69 -4.76
C ILE A 90 25.90 -8.13 -4.83
N LYS A 91 26.76 -7.27 -5.36
CA LYS A 91 28.20 -7.48 -5.38
C LYS A 91 28.81 -7.01 -4.06
N THR A 92 29.44 -7.94 -3.36
CA THR A 92 30.15 -7.70 -2.10
C THR A 92 31.62 -8.12 -2.26
N ASP A 93 32.47 -7.75 -1.32
CA ASP A 93 33.89 -8.16 -1.33
C ASP A 93 34.07 -9.69 -1.19
N ALA A 94 33.11 -10.36 -0.55
CA ALA A 94 33.09 -11.81 -0.39
C ALA A 94 32.50 -12.55 -1.61
N GLY A 95 31.97 -11.83 -2.60
CA GLY A 95 31.34 -12.39 -3.79
C GLY A 95 29.95 -11.83 -4.08
N ILE A 96 29.18 -12.56 -4.90
CA ILE A 96 27.82 -12.19 -5.30
C ILE A 96 26.81 -12.79 -4.32
N LEU A 97 25.99 -11.95 -3.70
CA LEU A 97 24.86 -12.35 -2.87
C LEU A 97 23.58 -12.38 -3.74
N PRO A 98 23.05 -13.57 -4.09
CA PRO A 98 21.78 -13.68 -4.81
C PRO A 98 20.60 -13.36 -3.89
N ILE A 99 19.59 -12.68 -4.45
CA ILE A 99 18.32 -12.35 -3.81
C ILE A 99 17.20 -12.84 -4.72
N ASP A 100 16.43 -13.80 -4.22
CA ASP A 100 15.16 -14.26 -4.79
C ASP A 100 14.04 -13.78 -3.87
N SER A 101 13.16 -12.93 -4.39
CA SER A 101 12.13 -12.30 -3.59
C SER A 101 10.83 -13.07 -3.68
N LYS A 102 10.39 -13.62 -2.54
CA LYS A 102 9.07 -14.26 -2.40
C LYS A 102 8.23 -13.51 -1.40
N PHE A 103 7.00 -13.17 -1.79
CA PHE A 103 6.07 -12.38 -0.98
C PHE A 103 4.77 -13.17 -0.70
N PRO A 104 4.79 -14.19 0.18
CA PRO A 104 3.60 -14.98 0.50
C PRO A 104 2.63 -14.17 1.37
N SER A 105 1.71 -13.46 0.70
CA SER A 105 0.87 -12.46 1.35
C SER A 105 -0.20 -13.03 2.26
N GLU A 106 -0.71 -14.23 1.98
CA GLU A 106 -1.88 -14.77 2.69
C GLU A 106 -1.50 -15.12 4.14
N ASN A 107 -0.42 -15.86 4.31
CA ASN A 107 0.09 -16.20 5.64
C ASN A 107 0.73 -14.99 6.34
N PHE A 108 1.27 -14.03 5.59
CA PHE A 108 1.67 -12.75 6.16
C PHE A 108 0.47 -11.97 6.71
N GLN A 109 -0.62 -11.86 5.96
CA GLN A 109 -1.85 -11.20 6.41
C GLN A 109 -2.47 -11.90 7.62
N LYS A 110 -2.55 -13.24 7.60
CA LYS A 110 -2.99 -14.03 8.76
C LYS A 110 -2.12 -13.78 9.99
N MET A 111 -0.80 -13.72 9.81
CA MET A 111 0.14 -13.42 10.90
C MET A 111 -0.04 -12.00 11.46
N MET A 112 -0.38 -11.01 10.63
CA MET A 112 -0.62 -9.62 11.07
C MET A 112 -2.00 -9.42 11.68
N ALA A 113 -2.99 -10.20 11.26
CA ALA A 113 -4.36 -10.14 11.78
C ALA A 113 -4.59 -11.03 13.01
N ALA A 114 -3.65 -11.90 13.37
CA ALA A 114 -3.77 -12.80 14.51
C ALA A 114 -3.86 -12.03 15.83
N GLU A 115 -4.87 -12.35 16.63
CA GLU A 115 -5.14 -11.67 17.91
C GLU A 115 -4.44 -12.36 19.09
N ASN A 116 -4.06 -13.63 18.95
CA ASN A 116 -3.38 -14.40 19.98
C ASN A 116 -2.04 -15.00 19.49
N GLU A 117 -1.15 -15.29 20.44
CA GLU A 117 0.22 -15.76 20.13
C GLU A 117 0.25 -17.17 19.54
N GLU A 118 -0.79 -17.99 19.76
CA GLU A 118 -0.89 -19.34 19.20
C GLU A 118 -1.17 -19.29 17.68
N GLU A 119 -2.20 -18.55 17.26
CA GLU A 119 -2.54 -18.30 15.86
C GLU A 119 -1.40 -17.62 15.12
N LYS A 120 -0.79 -16.62 15.74
CA LYS A 120 0.39 -15.93 15.19
C LYS A 120 1.56 -16.90 15.01
N GLY A 121 1.76 -17.82 15.95
CA GLY A 121 2.78 -18.87 15.87
C GLY A 121 2.54 -19.83 14.70
N ILE A 122 1.29 -20.24 14.47
CA ILE A 122 0.91 -21.10 13.33
C ILE A 122 1.10 -20.34 12.01
N ALA A 123 0.53 -19.15 11.88
CA ALA A 123 0.63 -18.32 10.67
C ALA A 123 2.09 -17.99 10.33
N ARG A 124 2.94 -17.76 11.34
CA ARG A 124 4.38 -17.56 11.15
C ARG A 124 5.08 -18.80 10.60
N LYS A 125 4.76 -20.00 11.11
CA LYS A 125 5.33 -21.25 10.59
C LYS A 125 4.95 -21.47 9.13
N ASP A 126 3.69 -21.23 8.80
CA ASP A 126 3.19 -21.36 7.44
C ASP A 126 3.80 -20.31 6.49
N PHE A 127 3.93 -19.06 6.94
CA PHE A 127 4.65 -18.01 6.20
C PHE A 127 6.10 -18.41 5.89
N VAL A 128 6.84 -18.89 6.89
CA VAL A 128 8.24 -19.34 6.69
C VAL A 128 8.31 -20.52 5.72
N ARG A 129 7.36 -21.45 5.77
CA ARG A 129 7.29 -22.57 4.82
C ARG A 129 7.07 -22.08 3.39
N ASP A 130 6.22 -21.09 3.20
CA ASP A 130 5.90 -20.54 1.88
C ASP A 130 7.03 -19.69 1.30
N VAL A 131 7.84 -19.04 2.14
CA VAL A 131 9.08 -18.37 1.69
C VAL A 131 10.14 -19.39 1.25
N LYS A 132 10.19 -20.55 1.90
CA LYS A 132 11.19 -21.60 1.63
C LYS A 132 10.84 -22.52 0.46
N LYS A 133 9.56 -22.67 0.13
CA LYS A 133 9.09 -23.34 -1.09
C LYS A 133 9.38 -22.47 -2.30
#